data_AF-A0A1G2AQT2-F1
#
_entry.id   AF-A0A1G2AQT2-F1
#
_cell.length_a   1.000
_cell.length_b   1.000
_cell.length_c   1.000
_cell.angle_alpha   90.00
_cell.angle_beta   90.00
_cell.angle_gamma   90.00
#
_symmetry.space_group_name_H-M   'P 1'
#
loop_
_entity.id
_entity.type
_entity.pdbx_description
1 polymer ?
#
loop_
_entity_poly.entity_id
_entity_poly.type
_entity_poly.pdbx_seq_one_letter_code
_entity_poly.pdbx_strand_id
1 'polypeptide(L)' 'MPQKKENINQLKERLDHIIEALESGDLDIEVSVAKYEEAVKLISIMQQQLKELKNKVEKIDRAFPAQEREVEKDPS' A
#
# COMPACT_ATOMS: atom_id res chain seq x y z
N MET A 1 -10.46 -21.93 8.82
CA MET A 1 -9.28 -21.95 7.93
C MET A 1 -8.63 -20.57 7.98
N PRO A 2 -7.29 -20.45 8.02
CA PRO A 2 -6.66 -19.14 8.05
C PRO A 2 -6.95 -18.42 6.71
N GLN A 3 -7.68 -17.32 6.78
CA GLN A 3 -7.94 -16.44 5.63
C GLN A 3 -6.60 -15.99 5.05
N LYS A 4 -6.40 -16.17 3.73
CA LYS A 4 -5.18 -15.75 3.03
C LYS A 4 -5.12 -14.22 3.09
N LYS A 5 -4.08 -13.65 3.71
CA LYS A 5 -3.87 -12.19 3.79
C LYS A 5 -3.85 -11.64 2.36
N GLU A 6 -4.81 -10.77 2.03
CA GLU A 6 -4.87 -10.11 0.73
C GLU A 6 -3.58 -9.32 0.47
N ASN A 7 -3.08 -9.40 -0.76
CA ASN A 7 -1.91 -8.63 -1.16
C ASN A 7 -2.30 -7.21 -1.61
N ILE A 8 -1.32 -6.30 -1.71
CA ILE A 8 -1.58 -4.90 -1.99
C ILE A 8 -2.24 -4.65 -3.36
N ASN A 9 -1.99 -5.50 -4.37
CA ASN A 9 -2.61 -5.36 -5.69
C ASN A 9 -4.10 -5.69 -5.63
N GLN A 10 -4.47 -6.73 -4.88
CA GLN A 10 -5.88 -7.10 -4.66
C GLN A 10 -6.64 -6.01 -3.89
N LEU A 11 -6.00 -5.42 -2.88
CA LEU A 11 -6.58 -4.30 -2.13
C LEU A 11 -6.77 -3.07 -3.02
N LYS A 12 -5.80 -2.79 -3.91
CA LYS A 12 -5.89 -1.70 -4.89
C LYS A 12 -7.04 -1.92 -5.87
N GLU A 13 -7.15 -3.11 -6.45
CA GLU A 13 -8.23 -3.45 -7.41
C GLU A 13 -9.62 -3.26 -6.79
N ARG A 14 -9.80 -3.69 -5.54
CA ARG A 14 -11.05 -3.45 -4.80
C ARG A 14 -11.31 -1.96 -4.55
N LEU A 15 -10.27 -1.20 -4.21
CA LEU A 15 -10.40 0.24 -4.01
C LEU A 15 -10.78 0.95 -5.32
N ASP A 16 -10.16 0.57 -6.43
CA ASP A 16 -10.47 1.12 -7.76
C ASP A 16 -11.95 0.88 -8.10
N HIS A 17 -12.48 -0.34 -7.88
CA HIS A 17 -13.90 -0.63 -8.09
C HIS A 17 -14.84 0.16 -7.18
N ILE A 18 -14.44 0.43 -5.94
CA ILE A 18 -15.24 1.27 -5.04
C ILE A 18 -15.28 2.71 -5.55
N ILE A 19 -14.14 3.23 -6.02
CA ILE A 19 -14.05 4.57 -6.60
C ILE A 19 -14.93 4.66 -7.84
N GLU A 20 -14.81 3.71 -8.78
CA GLU A 20 -15.66 3.64 -9.98
C GLU A 20 -17.16 3.63 -9.61
N ALA A 21 -17.54 2.86 -8.60
CA ALA A 21 -18.93 2.79 -8.15
C ALA A 21 -19.41 4.13 -7.55
N LEU A 22 -18.58 4.79 -6.73
CA LEU A 22 -18.90 6.09 -6.13
C LEU A 22 -18.95 7.21 -7.18
N GLU A 23 -18.08 7.17 -8.19
CA GLU A 23 -18.01 8.16 -9.27
C GLU A 23 -19.16 8.01 -10.28
N SER A 24 -19.77 6.83 -10.38
CA SER A 24 -20.93 6.61 -11.26
C SER A 24 -22.11 7.52 -10.94
N GLY A 25 -22.28 7.90 -9.66
CA GLY A 25 -23.43 8.69 -9.19
C GLY A 25 -24.75 7.92 -9.14
N ASP A 26 -24.76 6.62 -9.47
CA ASP A 26 -25.96 5.79 -9.53
C ASP A 26 -26.28 5.06 -8.21
N LEU A 27 -25.43 5.23 -7.19
CA LEU A 27 -25.59 4.58 -5.90
C LEU A 27 -26.58 5.35 -5.01
N ASP A 28 -27.44 4.59 -4.31
CA ASP A 28 -28.18 5.13 -3.18
C ASP A 28 -27.22 5.71 -2.12
N ILE A 29 -27.67 6.71 -1.37
CA ILE A 29 -26.86 7.38 -0.35
C ILE A 29 -26.38 6.40 0.74
N GLU A 30 -27.21 5.45 1.15
CA GLU A 30 -26.85 4.46 2.17
C GLU A 30 -25.76 3.53 1.65
N VAL A 31 -25.86 3.13 0.38
CA VAL A 31 -24.87 2.30 -0.31
C VAL A 31 -23.55 3.07 -0.49
N SER A 32 -23.64 4.37 -0.84
CA SER A 32 -22.49 5.25 -0.99
C SER A 32 -21.71 5.40 0.31
N VAL A 33 -22.40 5.55 1.44
CA VAL A 33 -21.77 5.60 2.77
C VAL A 33 -21.08 4.28 3.10
N ALA A 34 -21.74 3.14 2.87
CA ALA A 34 -21.13 1.83 3.12
C ALA A 34 -19.88 1.59 2.25
N LYS A 35 -19.91 2.00 0.98
CA LYS A 35 -18.77 1.94 0.07
C LYS A 35 -17.62 2.83 0.51
N TYR A 36 -17.92 4.04 0.96
CA TYR A 36 -16.91 4.94 1.53
C TYR A 36 -16.25 4.33 2.78
N GLU A 37 -17.01 3.74 3.70
CA GLU A 37 -16.44 3.06 4.86
C GLU A 37 -15.53 1.89 4.46
N GLU A 38 -15.91 1.12 3.44
CA GLU A 38 -15.08 0.04 2.90
C GLU A 38 -13.77 0.59 2.33
N ALA A 39 -13.81 1.68 1.55
CA ALA A 39 -12.62 2.34 1.03
C ALA A 39 -11.66 2.79 2.14
N VAL A 40 -12.18 3.43 3.20
CA VAL A 40 -11.36 3.87 4.35
C VAL A 40 -10.68 2.67 5.04
N LYS A 41 -11.40 1.55 5.21
CA LYS A 41 -10.83 0.32 5.77
C LYS A 41 -9.72 -0.24 4.87
N LEU A 42 -9.92 -0.30 3.55
CA LEU A 42 -8.92 -0.76 2.60
C LEU A 42 -7.66 0.10 2.63
N ILE A 43 -7.82 1.43 2.61
CA ILE A 43 -6.71 2.38 2.69
C ILE A 43 -5.90 2.16 3.97
N SER A 44 -6.56 1.97 5.11
CA SER A 44 -5.89 1.70 6.39
C SER A 44 -5.06 0.42 6.34
N ILE A 45 -5.60 -0.66 5.77
CA ILE A 45 -4.88 -1.93 5.59
C ILE A 45 -3.66 -1.74 4.68
N MET A 46 -3.82 -1.04 3.55
CA MET A 46 -2.72 -0.77 2.61
C MET A 46 -1.61 0.05 3.28
N GLN A 47 -1.95 1.09 4.03
CA GLN A 47 -0.99 1.91 4.79
C GLN A 47 -0.21 1.07 5.81
N GLN A 48 -0.89 0.15 6.51
CA GLN A 48 -0.22 -0.77 7.42
C GLN A 48 0.75 -1.70 6.70
N GLN A 49 0.35 -2.29 5.56
CA GLN A 49 1.22 -3.15 4.76
C GLN A 49 2.45 -2.41 4.23
N LEU A 50 2.26 -1.17 3.75
CA LEU A 50 3.37 -0.32 3.29
C LEU A 50 4.32 0.04 4.43
N LYS A 51 3.79 0.34 5.62
CA LYS A 51 4.62 0.59 6.81
C LYS A 51 5.43 -0.65 7.21
N GLU A 52 4.82 -1.83 7.21
CA GLU A 52 5.50 -3.10 7.46
C GLU A 52 6.63 -3.35 6.44
N LEU A 53 6.39 -3.06 5.16
CA LEU A 53 7.37 -3.21 4.10
C LEU A 53 8.53 -2.21 4.25
N LYS A 54 8.22 -0.93 4.49
CA LYS A 54 9.23 0.11 4.75
C LYS A 54 10.14 -0.29 5.91
N ASN A 55 9.57 -0.74 7.03
CA ASN A 55 10.33 -1.20 8.19
C ASN A 55 11.25 -2.39 7.86
N LYS A 56 10.84 -3.28 6.95
CA LYS A 56 11.68 -4.39 6.49
C LYS A 56 12.85 -3.90 5.65
N VAL A 57 12.61 -2.98 4.72
CA VAL A 57 13.66 -2.35 3.90
C VAL A 57 14.68 -1.64 4.79
N GLU A 58 14.24 -0.81 5.74
CA GLU A 58 15.12 -0.11 6.68
C GLU A 58 15.93 -1.06 7.59
N LYS A 59 15.41 -2.27 7.87
CA LYS A 59 16.17 -3.30 8.60
C LYS A 59 17.24 -3.94 7.71
N ILE A 60 16.90 -4.19 6.44
CA ILE A 60 17.85 -4.70 5.45
C ILE A 60 18.99 -3.70 5.24
N ASP A 61 18.68 -2.42 5.01
CA ASP A 61 19.69 -1.37 4.80
C ASP A 61 20.64 -1.22 5.99
N ARG A 62 20.14 -1.39 7.22
CA ARG A 62 20.97 -1.39 8.44
C ARG A 62 21.78 -2.67 8.64
N ALA A 63 21.27 -3.81 8.20
CA ALA A 63 21.96 -5.10 8.30
C ALA A 63 23.03 -5.27 7.21
N PHE A 64 22.83 -4.63 6.06
CA PHE A 64 23.74 -4.60 4.93
C PHE A 64 24.08 -3.15 4.59
N PRO A 65 24.77 -2.41 5.50
CA PRO A 65 25.27 -1.09 5.16
C PRO A 65 26.13 -1.28 3.90
N ALA A 66 25.79 -0.56 2.83
CA ALA A 66 26.50 -0.66 1.57
C ALA A 66 28.01 -0.59 1.86
N GLN A 67 28.75 -1.65 1.50
CA GLN A 67 30.20 -1.58 1.45
C GLN A 67 30.54 -0.33 0.67
N GLU A 68 31.37 0.53 1.28
CA GLU A 68 31.80 1.81 0.76
C GLU A 68 31.96 1.71 -0.75
N ARG A 69 31.06 2.35 -1.51
CA ARG A 69 31.31 2.57 -2.93
C ARG A 69 32.51 3.50 -2.93
N GLU A 70 33.70 2.95 -3.12
CA GLU A 70 34.87 3.70 -3.54
C GLU A 70 34.47 4.41 -4.82
N VAL A 71 33.97 5.64 -4.68
CA VAL A 71 33.95 6.58 -5.79
C VAL A 71 35.41 6.94 -5.95
N GLU A 72 36.04 6.25 -6.89
CA GLU A 72 37.33 6.56 -7.49
C GLU A 72 37.52 8.07 -7.49
N LYS A 73 38.44 8.54 -6.64
CA LYS A 73 38.84 9.95 -6.63
C LYS A 73 39.53 10.19 -7.97
N ASP A 74 38.83 10.84 -8.88
CA ASP A 74 39.42 11.36 -10.12
C ASP A 74 40.47 12.42 -9.71
N PRO A 75 41.79 12.17 -9.91
CA PRO A 75 42.80 13.15 -9.57
C PRO A 75 42.85 14.20 -10.69
N SER A 76 42.35 15.41 -10.41
CA SER A 76 42.73 16.61 -11.15
C SER A 76 44.08 17.15 -10.67
#